data_AF-A0AAW8CLU7-F1
#
_entry.id   AF-A0AAW8CLU7-F1
#
_cell.length_a   1.000
_cell.length_b   1.000
_cell.length_c   1.000
_cell.angle_alpha   90.00
_cell.angle_beta   90.00
_cell.angle_gamma   90.00
#
_symmetry.space_group_name_H-M   'P 1'
#
loop_
_entity.id
_entity.type
_entity.pdbx_description
1 polymer ?
#
loop_
_entity_poly.entity_id
_entity_poly.type
_entity_poly.pdbx_seq_one_letter_code
_entity_poly.pdbx_strand_id
1 'polypeptide(L)'
;MQGELHSYIANNVTKGDVIPHSGGCRKIRWTLQGKGKSAGIRVIYYNQLENGVINLLLAYAKSKQENIPSHILKQIVKELDNG
;
A
#
# COMPACT_ATOMS: atom_id res chain seq x y z
N MET A 1 -9.12 -2.55 -13.94
CA MET A 1 -8.91 -1.44 -12.98
C MET A 1 -8.51 -1.90 -11.55
N GLN A 2 -9.36 -2.54 -10.72
CA GLN A 2 -8.89 -3.08 -9.41
C GLN A 2 -8.02 -4.34 -9.58
N GLY A 3 -8.38 -5.25 -10.49
CA GLY A 3 -7.61 -6.47 -10.76
C GLY A 3 -6.17 -6.24 -11.25
N GLU A 4 -5.94 -5.18 -12.03
CA GLU A 4 -4.58 -4.80 -12.48
C GLU A 4 -3.69 -4.37 -11.32
N LEU A 5 -4.22 -3.59 -10.38
CA LEU A 5 -3.48 -3.17 -9.20
C LEU A 5 -3.11 -4.38 -8.33
N HIS A 6 -4.07 -5.26 -8.07
CA HIS A 6 -3.83 -6.46 -7.26
C HIS A 6 -2.80 -7.37 -7.92
N SER A 7 -2.95 -7.62 -9.22
CA SER A 7 -2.01 -8.43 -10.00
C SER A 7 -0.63 -7.79 -10.03
N TYR A 8 -0.53 -6.47 -10.19
CA TYR A 8 0.74 -5.76 -10.18
C TYR A 8 1.46 -5.94 -8.84
N ILE A 9 0.77 -5.69 -7.71
CA ILE A 9 1.37 -5.83 -6.38
C ILE A 9 1.75 -7.28 -6.09
N ALA A 10 0.89 -8.24 -6.43
CA ALA A 10 1.15 -9.67 -6.23
C ALA A 10 2.41 -10.14 -6.99
N ASN A 11 2.61 -9.66 -8.22
CA ASN A 11 3.80 -9.98 -9.01
C ASN A 11 5.03 -9.13 -8.66
N ASN A 12 4.88 -8.08 -7.84
CA ASN A 12 5.92 -7.12 -7.53
C ASN A 12 5.95 -6.77 -6.05
N VAL A 13 6.03 -7.79 -5.20
CA VAL A 13 5.86 -7.66 -3.73
C VAL A 13 6.81 -6.64 -3.09
N THR A 14 8.00 -6.41 -3.66
CA THR A 14 9.00 -5.45 -3.13
C THR A 14 8.90 -4.03 -3.69
N LYS A 15 7.95 -3.73 -4.60
CA LYS A 15 7.84 -2.40 -5.21
C LYS A 15 7.34 -1.33 -4.23
N GLY A 16 7.53 -0.07 -4.64
CA GLY A 16 7.14 1.06 -3.82
C GLY A 16 8.14 1.42 -2.72
N ASP A 17 7.92 2.59 -2.15
CA ASP A 17 8.79 3.19 -1.15
C ASP A 17 8.47 2.57 0.21
N VAL A 18 9.49 2.09 0.93
CA VAL A 18 9.32 1.70 2.33
C VAL A 18 8.97 2.95 3.13
N ILE A 19 7.93 2.86 3.97
CA ILE A 19 7.57 3.94 4.88
C ILE A 19 8.36 3.73 6.19
N PRO A 20 9.30 4.62 6.55
CA PRO A 20 10.09 4.46 7.77
C PRO A 20 9.22 4.40 9.02
N HIS A 21 9.66 3.63 10.02
CA HIS A 21 8.99 3.47 11.32
C HIS A 21 7.56 2.89 11.27
N SER A 22 7.09 2.41 10.11
CA SER A 22 5.75 1.84 9.93
C SER A 22 5.63 0.36 10.28
N GLY A 23 6.73 -0.30 10.65
CA GLY A 23 6.76 -1.77 10.81
C GLY A 23 6.94 -2.55 9.50
N GLY A 24 7.18 -1.87 8.37
CA GLY A 24 7.50 -2.54 7.08
C GLY A 24 6.51 -2.25 5.95
N CYS A 25 5.59 -1.32 6.13
CA CYS A 25 4.66 -0.91 5.08
C CYS A 25 5.39 -0.29 3.87
N ARG A 26 4.84 -0.53 2.68
CA ARG A 26 5.29 0.01 1.40
C ARG A 26 4.22 0.89 0.78
N LYS A 27 4.64 1.93 0.06
CA LYS A 27 3.76 2.88 -0.63
C LYS A 27 4.05 2.87 -2.12
N ILE A 28 3.02 2.62 -2.93
CA ILE A 28 3.09 2.81 -4.39
C ILE A 28 2.22 3.97 -4.83
N ARG A 29 2.70 4.68 -5.85
CA ARG A 29 1.91 5.68 -6.59
C ARG A 29 1.36 4.97 -7.83
N TRP A 30 0.04 4.79 -7.88
CA TRP A 30 -0.63 4.07 -8.95
C TRP A 30 -1.46 5.02 -9.79
N THR A 31 -1.32 4.94 -11.10
CA THR A 31 -2.11 5.75 -12.04
C THR A 31 -3.18 4.87 -12.66
N LEU A 32 -4.44 5.26 -12.54
CA LEU A 32 -5.54 4.58 -13.21
C LEU A 32 -5.48 4.89 -14.71
N GLN A 33 -5.32 3.87 -15.55
CA GLN A 33 -5.38 4.05 -17.01
C GLN A 33 -6.76 4.56 -17.44
N GLY A 34 -6.80 5.44 -18.44
CA GLY A 34 -8.03 5.99 -19.00
C GLY A 34 -8.69 7.10 -18.19
N LYS A 35 -8.17 7.44 -17.00
CA LYS A 35 -8.57 8.65 -16.27
C LYS A 35 -7.42 9.67 -16.35
N GLY A 36 -7.76 10.95 -16.58
CA GLY A 36 -6.78 12.02 -16.81
C GLY A 36 -5.74 12.20 -15.69
N LYS A 37 -4.80 13.14 -15.85
CA LYS A 37 -3.63 13.40 -14.97
C LYS A 37 -3.92 13.46 -13.45
N SER A 38 -5.18 13.66 -13.02
CA SER A 38 -5.62 13.75 -11.63
C SER A 38 -6.02 12.42 -10.97
N ALA A 39 -6.07 11.30 -11.69
CA ALA A 39 -6.61 10.04 -11.17
C ALA A 39 -5.59 9.12 -10.45
N GLY A 40 -4.45 9.67 -10.05
CA GLY A 40 -3.44 8.93 -9.28
C GLY A 40 -3.91 8.62 -7.85
N ILE A 41 -3.77 7.37 -7.44
CA ILE A 41 -4.00 6.90 -6.08
C ILE A 41 -2.67 6.51 -5.41
N ARG A 42 -2.61 6.65 -4.09
CA ARG A 42 -1.55 6.09 -3.26
C ARG A 42 -2.09 4.84 -2.60
N VAL A 43 -1.34 3.75 -2.73
CA VAL A 43 -1.69 2.47 -2.11
C VAL A 43 -0.61 2.13 -1.10
N ILE A 44 -1.03 1.82 0.13
CA ILE A 44 -0.16 1.35 1.19
C ILE A 44 -0.46 -0.13 1.42
N TYR A 45 0.58 -0.94 1.44
CA TYR A 45 0.46 -2.39 1.63
C TYR A 45 1.58 -2.93 2.53
N TYR A 46 1.36 -4.12 3.08
CA TYR A 46 2.29 -4.83 3.94
C TYR A 46 2.45 -6.28 3.48
N ASN A 47 3.69 -6.77 3.45
CA ASN A 47 4.00 -8.15 3.10
C ASN A 47 4.22 -8.94 4.39
N GLN A 48 3.31 -9.86 4.68
CA GLN A 48 3.47 -10.82 5.75
C GLN A 48 4.18 -12.05 5.18
N LEU A 49 5.52 -11.95 5.08
CA LEU A 49 6.35 -12.90 4.36
C LEU A 49 6.23 -14.33 4.89
N GLU A 50 6.07 -14.49 6.21
CA GLU A 50 5.91 -15.81 6.85
C GLU A 50 4.68 -16.56 6.33
N ASN A 51 3.61 -15.83 6.01
CA ASN A 51 2.35 -16.40 5.53
C ASN A 51 2.21 -16.31 3.99
N GLY A 52 3.17 -15.69 3.31
CA GLY A 52 3.08 -15.42 1.86
C GLY A 52 1.93 -14.48 1.48
N VAL A 53 1.40 -13.71 2.44
CA VAL A 53 0.21 -12.85 2.25
C VAL A 53 0.63 -11.41 2.03
N ILE A 54 -0.08 -10.73 1.11
CA ILE A 54 0.03 -9.28 0.93
C ILE A 54 -1.26 -8.63 1.39
N ASN A 55 -1.15 -7.78 2.41
CA ASN A 55 -2.25 -7.02 2.97
C ASN A 55 -2.29 -5.62 2.34
N LEU A 56 -3.35 -5.33 1.58
CA LEU A 56 -3.64 -3.99 1.07
C LEU A 56 -4.32 -3.18 2.16
N LEU A 57 -3.59 -2.27 2.82
CA LEU A 57 -4.08 -1.57 3.99
C LEU A 57 -4.97 -0.39 3.61
N LEU A 58 -4.51 0.45 2.69
CA LEU A 58 -5.16 1.71 2.34
C LEU A 58 -4.96 2.03 0.86
N ALA A 59 -6.00 2.57 0.22
CA ALA A 59 -5.92 3.16 -1.11
C ALA A 59 -6.66 4.51 -1.12
N TYR A 60 -5.97 5.59 -1.45
CA TYR A 60 -6.55 6.94 -1.39
C TYR A 60 -6.06 7.85 -2.52
N ALA A 61 -6.91 8.77 -2.96
CA ALA A 61 -6.58 9.73 -4.01
C ALA A 61 -5.51 10.72 -3.54
N LYS A 62 -4.66 11.17 -4.47
CA LYS A 62 -3.60 12.17 -4.18
C LYS A 62 -4.14 13.41 -3.46
N SER A 63 -5.35 13.86 -3.81
CA SER A 63 -5.99 15.08 -3.30
C SER A 63 -6.59 14.94 -1.90
N LYS A 64 -6.76 13.72 -1.39
CA LYS A 64 -7.43 13.49 -0.10
C LYS A 64 -6.48 13.55 1.08
N GLN A 65 -5.26 13.05 0.91
CA GLN A 65 -4.26 12.98 1.97
C GLN A 65 -2.88 12.91 1.32
N GLU A 66 -1.87 13.53 1.91
CA GLU A 66 -0.49 13.41 1.41
C GLU A 66 0.23 12.20 2.01
N ASN A 67 0.24 12.10 3.34
CA ASN A 67 0.90 11.04 4.09
C ASN A 67 0.01 10.50 5.21
N ILE A 68 0.16 9.21 5.50
CA ILE A 68 -0.40 8.56 6.68
C ILE A 68 0.70 8.49 7.74
N PRO A 69 0.44 8.88 9.00
CA PRO A 69 1.44 8.81 10.06
C PRO A 69 1.96 7.38 10.25
N SER A 70 3.30 7.23 10.34
CA SER A 70 3.94 5.91 10.44
C SER A 70 3.55 5.15 11.71
N HIS A 71 3.27 5.85 12.82
CA HIS A 71 2.85 5.20 14.07
C HIS A 71 1.50 4.48 13.93
N ILE A 72 0.56 5.02 13.15
CA ILE A 72 -0.74 4.37 12.87
C ILE A 72 -0.51 3.11 12.05
N LEU A 73 0.31 3.20 11.00
CA LEU A 73 0.65 2.04 10.18
C LEU A 73 1.32 0.94 11.01
N LYS A 74 2.20 1.31 11.94
CA LYS A 74 2.86 0.38 12.85
C LYS A 74 1.87 -0.33 13.77
N GLN A 75 0.83 0.35 14.24
CA GLN A 75 -0.23 -0.29 15.03
C GLN A 75 -0.99 -1.33 14.20
N ILE A 76 -1.37 -0.99 12.97
CA ILE A 76 -2.05 -1.91 12.05
C ILE A 76 -1.19 -3.15 11.76
N VAL A 77 0.10 -2.96 11.44
CA VAL A 77 1.02 -4.09 11.19
C VAL A 77 1.11 -5.00 12.42
N LYS A 78 1.23 -4.41 13.62
CA LYS A 78 1.27 -5.19 14.86
C LYS A 78 0.00 -6.01 15.06
N GLU A 79 -1.17 -5.48 14.73
CA GLU A 79 -2.42 -6.24 14.81
C GLU A 79 -2.46 -7.40 13.80
N LEU A 80 -1.94 -7.19 12.59
CA LEU A 80 -1.87 -8.24 11.55
C LEU A 80 -0.89 -9.37 11.89
N ASP A 81 0.24 -9.05 12.52
CA ASP A 81 1.26 -10.05 12.90
C ASP A 81 0.87 -10.83 14.17
N ASN A 82 -0.05 -10.31 15.00
CA ASN A 82 -0.53 -10.98 16.21
C ASN A 82 -1.79 -11.84 15.98
N GLY A 83 -2.27 -11.91 14.73
CA GLY A 83 -3.45 -12.69 14.32
C GLY A 83 -3.15 -14.12 13.93
#